data_AF-A0A3A1XYE3-F1
#
_entry.id   AF-A0A3A1XYE3-F1
#
_cell.length_a   1.000
_cell.length_b   1.000
_cell.length_c   1.000
_cell.angle_alpha   90.00
_cell.angle_beta   90.00
_cell.angle_gamma   90.00
#
_symmetry.space_group_name_H-M   'P 1'
#
loop_
_entity.id
_entity.type
_entity.pdbx_description
1 polymer ?
#
loop_
_entity_poly.entity_id
_entity_poly.type
_entity_poly.pdbx_seq_one_letter_code
_entity_poly.pdbx_strand_id
1 'polypeptide(L)'
;MVSYKKSASKLFGVHTFTIEPDKAVSDAPLSGTRRYTKCSVISIPQPNNRKPKLAIMSQKGIKLLEVGPRNYGKYAMLEPLVGCASVSLSWCEKYSQFGDGNSYLDCKLCVDSKNNSAKITIPRIVLDTETTGLDPIKDEIIQLSIIDGNGETLLNEYYKPKKVTEWPEAQRVNGISPEDVANKKYIVEDFAKIQAILDAAGEVCAFNAEYDLAFLGELGFYLDESKVTDTMRQYGKIFYGKQFIKLTVAAAECDYYYNAHDSLADCKATLVVQNRVDEYLHVGNKNNVNEKQNNVYEEEQNVNIHKEELPSEHIPANQFVNKGQHRAKKQTKKVLTSKNYKFRGIVWTLITVGLIVGSPKDPTMLIGATITGLVSAIYYKKAKKLKRNESSESSN
;
A
#
# COMPACT_ATOMS: atom_id res chain seq x y z
N MET A 1 11.05 -9.92 -2.39
CA MET A 1 11.06 -8.51 -2.85
C MET A 1 11.10 -8.38 -4.37
N VAL A 2 12.03 -9.01 -5.10
CA VAL A 2 12.07 -8.88 -6.59
C VAL A 2 10.82 -9.46 -7.27
N SER A 3 10.31 -10.60 -6.78
CA SER A 3 9.06 -11.21 -7.28
C SER A 3 7.86 -10.28 -7.08
N TYR A 4 7.64 -9.81 -5.85
CA TYR A 4 6.54 -8.90 -5.50
C TYR A 4 6.48 -7.64 -6.36
N LYS A 5 7.59 -6.90 -6.52
CA LYS A 5 7.59 -5.72 -7.39
C LYS A 5 7.26 -6.05 -8.84
N LYS A 6 7.76 -7.16 -9.36
CA LYS A 6 7.49 -7.60 -10.73
C LYS A 6 6.04 -8.06 -10.92
N SER A 7 5.47 -8.71 -9.91
CA SER A 7 4.09 -9.16 -9.91
C SER A 7 3.12 -7.99 -9.76
N ALA A 8 3.37 -7.08 -8.81
CA ALA A 8 2.59 -5.86 -8.62
C ALA A 8 2.68 -4.93 -9.85
N SER A 9 3.81 -4.87 -10.55
CA SER A 9 3.90 -4.08 -11.78
C SER A 9 2.92 -4.53 -12.85
N LYS A 10 2.56 -5.83 -12.90
CA LYS A 10 1.54 -6.34 -13.82
C LYS A 10 0.17 -5.75 -13.53
N LEU A 11 -0.16 -5.54 -12.25
CA LEU A 11 -1.39 -4.87 -11.84
C LEU A 11 -1.46 -3.44 -12.41
N PHE A 12 -0.32 -2.75 -12.46
CA PHE A 12 -0.23 -1.39 -13.02
C PHE A 12 -0.07 -1.37 -14.55
N GLY A 13 -0.39 -2.48 -15.22
CA GLY A 13 -0.30 -2.63 -16.67
C GLY A 13 1.14 -2.65 -17.20
N VAL A 14 2.13 -2.85 -16.33
CA VAL A 14 3.55 -2.95 -16.71
C VAL A 14 3.96 -4.40 -16.81
N HIS A 15 4.21 -4.84 -18.04
CA HIS A 15 4.64 -6.20 -18.34
C HIS A 15 6.06 -6.20 -18.93
N THR A 16 6.90 -7.10 -18.45
CA THR A 16 8.28 -7.25 -18.94
C THR A 16 8.54 -8.66 -19.43
N PHE A 17 9.24 -8.77 -20.56
CA PHE A 17 9.60 -10.05 -21.16
C PHE A 17 10.85 -9.90 -22.03
N THR A 18 11.59 -10.98 -22.21
CA THR A 18 12.73 -11.03 -23.14
C THR A 18 12.36 -11.79 -24.41
N ILE A 19 12.87 -11.36 -25.56
CA ILE A 19 12.73 -12.09 -26.83
C ILE A 19 14.00 -12.00 -27.66
N GLU A 20 14.46 -13.12 -28.18
CA GLU A 20 15.55 -13.18 -29.13
C GLU A 20 15.08 -12.63 -30.49
N PRO A 21 15.82 -11.72 -31.15
CA PRO A 21 15.39 -11.12 -32.41
C PRO A 21 15.06 -12.14 -33.51
N ASP A 22 15.77 -13.26 -33.57
CA ASP A 22 15.56 -14.35 -34.53
C ASP A 22 14.31 -15.19 -34.24
N LYS A 23 13.74 -15.08 -33.03
CA LYS A 23 12.52 -15.76 -32.58
C LYS A 23 11.27 -14.87 -32.66
N ALA A 24 11.43 -13.61 -33.06
CA ALA A 24 10.35 -12.65 -33.23
C ALA A 24 10.07 -12.39 -34.72
N VAL A 25 8.80 -12.09 -35.02
CA VAL A 25 8.41 -11.57 -36.34
C VAL A 25 8.03 -10.10 -36.19
N SER A 26 8.62 -9.22 -36.99
CA SER A 26 8.40 -7.77 -36.94
C SER A 26 8.62 -7.14 -38.31
N ASP A 27 7.87 -6.10 -38.60
CA ASP A 27 8.08 -5.22 -39.76
C ASP A 27 9.05 -4.06 -39.40
N ALA A 28 9.42 -3.93 -38.12
CA ALA A 28 10.40 -2.96 -37.63
C ALA A 28 11.74 -3.66 -37.29
N PRO A 29 12.88 -2.95 -37.36
CA PRO A 29 14.15 -3.55 -36.97
C PRO A 29 14.17 -3.93 -35.48
N LEU A 30 14.45 -5.19 -35.21
CA LEU A 30 14.53 -5.78 -33.86
C LEU A 30 15.93 -5.63 -33.25
N SER A 31 16.40 -4.39 -33.19
CA SER A 31 17.73 -4.05 -32.64
C SER A 31 17.73 -2.69 -31.95
N GLY A 32 18.76 -2.47 -31.15
CA GLY A 32 19.00 -1.25 -30.37
C GLY A 32 17.94 -0.98 -29.30
N THR A 33 17.88 0.27 -28.88
CA THR A 33 16.87 0.76 -27.93
C THR A 33 15.77 1.49 -28.67
N ARG A 34 14.52 1.06 -28.49
CA ARG A 34 13.36 1.66 -29.16
C ARG A 34 12.20 1.87 -28.20
N ARG A 35 11.36 2.86 -28.53
CA ARG A 35 10.13 3.17 -27.81
C ARG A 35 9.03 3.54 -28.80
N TYR A 36 7.86 2.95 -28.57
CA TYR A 36 6.64 3.14 -29.31
C TYR A 36 5.52 3.46 -28.33
N THR A 37 4.66 4.41 -28.69
CA THR A 37 3.48 4.81 -27.92
C THR A 37 2.24 4.60 -28.77
N LYS A 38 1.07 4.53 -28.13
CA LYS A 38 -0.22 4.34 -28.82
C LYS A 38 -0.26 3.09 -29.70
N CYS A 39 0.32 2.00 -29.21
CA CYS A 39 0.23 0.69 -29.84
C CYS A 39 -1.12 0.03 -29.51
N SER A 40 -1.44 -1.01 -30.27
CA SER A 40 -2.56 -1.91 -29.98
C SER A 40 -2.06 -3.35 -29.96
N VAL A 41 -2.71 -4.21 -29.18
CA VAL A 41 -2.48 -5.65 -29.21
C VAL A 41 -3.64 -6.31 -29.96
N ILE A 42 -3.34 -7.07 -30.99
CA ILE A 42 -4.33 -7.71 -31.87
C ILE A 42 -4.15 -9.23 -31.90
N SER A 43 -5.24 -9.91 -32.18
CA SER A 43 -5.26 -11.34 -32.49
C SER A 43 -5.19 -11.53 -34.01
N ILE A 44 -4.25 -12.37 -34.46
CA ILE A 44 -4.05 -12.75 -35.86
C ILE A 44 -4.56 -14.19 -36.03
N PRO A 45 -5.70 -14.40 -36.72
CA PRO A 45 -6.24 -15.73 -36.99
C PRO A 45 -5.24 -16.63 -37.72
N GLN A 46 -5.33 -17.94 -37.46
CA GLN A 46 -4.51 -18.95 -38.14
C GLN A 46 -5.39 -19.97 -38.87
N PRO A 47 -4.93 -20.54 -40.00
CA PRO A 47 -5.63 -21.62 -40.68
C PRO A 47 -5.85 -22.85 -39.78
N ASN A 48 -6.81 -23.68 -40.16
CA ASN A 48 -7.10 -24.97 -39.51
C ASN A 48 -7.44 -24.85 -38.02
N ASN A 49 -8.15 -23.79 -37.64
CA ASN A 49 -8.63 -23.55 -36.28
C ASN A 49 -7.50 -23.56 -35.21
N ARG A 50 -6.28 -23.25 -35.62
CA ARG A 50 -5.14 -23.14 -34.70
C ARG A 50 -5.31 -21.90 -33.81
N LYS A 51 -4.86 -21.98 -32.55
CA LYS A 51 -4.87 -20.85 -31.61
C LYS A 51 -4.23 -19.62 -32.30
N PRO A 52 -4.86 -18.44 -32.32
CA PRO A 52 -4.36 -17.29 -33.07
C PRO A 52 -2.98 -16.86 -32.59
N LYS A 53 -2.22 -16.14 -33.42
CA LYS A 53 -1.01 -15.44 -32.95
C LYS A 53 -1.41 -14.08 -32.36
N LEU A 54 -0.56 -13.51 -31.53
CA LEU A 54 -0.77 -12.17 -30.99
C LEU A 54 0.28 -11.23 -31.54
N ALA A 55 -0.11 -9.99 -31.86
CA ALA A 55 0.82 -8.99 -32.37
C ALA A 55 0.62 -7.63 -31.71
N ILE A 56 1.72 -6.91 -31.53
CA ILE A 56 1.74 -5.51 -31.10
C ILE A 56 1.91 -4.65 -32.35
N MET A 57 0.92 -3.81 -32.62
CA MET A 57 0.86 -2.94 -33.79
C MET A 57 1.08 -1.49 -33.37
N SER A 58 1.90 -0.74 -34.10
CA SER A 58 1.99 0.72 -33.94
C SER A 58 0.71 1.42 -34.44
N GLN A 59 0.52 2.68 -34.07
CA GLN A 59 -0.57 3.52 -34.60
C GLN A 59 -0.57 3.62 -36.15
N LYS A 60 0.60 3.45 -36.79
CA LYS A 60 0.75 3.50 -38.25
C LYS A 60 0.53 2.14 -38.93
N GLY A 61 0.07 1.12 -38.20
CA GLY A 61 -0.16 -0.23 -38.73
C GLY A 61 1.10 -1.09 -38.89
N ILE A 62 2.27 -0.61 -38.45
CA ILE A 62 3.51 -1.41 -38.45
C ILE A 62 3.44 -2.48 -37.36
N LYS A 63 3.70 -3.74 -37.71
CA LYS A 63 3.81 -4.83 -36.75
C LYS A 63 5.16 -4.74 -36.03
N LEU A 64 5.12 -4.40 -34.74
CA LEU A 64 6.32 -4.22 -33.93
C LEU A 64 6.83 -5.54 -33.36
N LEU A 65 5.92 -6.44 -33.01
CA LEU A 65 6.25 -7.75 -32.49
C LEU A 65 5.09 -8.72 -32.68
N GLU A 66 5.35 -9.93 -33.16
CA GLU A 66 4.39 -11.03 -33.25
C GLU A 66 4.89 -12.23 -32.44
N VAL A 67 3.98 -12.81 -31.67
CA VAL A 67 4.24 -13.92 -30.74
C VAL A 67 3.25 -15.05 -31.03
N GLY A 68 3.79 -16.23 -31.33
CA GLY A 68 2.99 -17.45 -31.52
C GLY A 68 2.59 -18.14 -30.20
N PRO A 69 1.56 -19.00 -30.20
CA PRO A 69 1.02 -19.67 -29.00
C PRO A 69 2.00 -20.59 -28.26
N ARG A 70 3.10 -21.00 -28.90
CA ARG A 70 4.17 -21.80 -28.26
C ARG A 70 5.05 -20.98 -27.32
N ASN A 71 5.01 -19.65 -27.42
CA ASN A 71 5.69 -18.75 -26.49
C ASN A 71 4.82 -18.50 -25.25
N TYR A 72 4.52 -19.55 -24.49
CA TYR A 72 3.47 -19.55 -23.46
C TYR A 72 3.49 -18.33 -22.53
N GLY A 73 4.66 -17.96 -21.98
CA GLY A 73 4.77 -16.81 -21.07
C GLY A 73 4.47 -15.47 -21.73
N LYS A 74 4.97 -15.26 -22.96
CA LYS A 74 4.73 -14.03 -23.73
C LYS A 74 3.28 -13.96 -24.22
N TYR A 75 2.73 -15.12 -24.60
CA TYR A 75 1.37 -15.23 -25.08
C TYR A 75 0.37 -14.94 -23.96
N ALA A 76 0.51 -15.59 -22.80
CA ALA A 76 -0.36 -15.38 -21.64
C ALA A 76 -0.34 -13.93 -21.14
N MET A 77 0.75 -13.21 -21.38
CA MET A 77 0.88 -11.78 -21.06
C MET A 77 0.18 -10.88 -22.08
N LEU A 78 0.21 -11.21 -23.39
CA LEU A 78 -0.43 -10.41 -24.43
C LEU A 78 -1.93 -10.71 -24.59
N GLU A 79 -2.36 -11.93 -24.26
CA GLU A 79 -3.74 -12.39 -24.45
C GLU A 79 -4.77 -11.51 -23.73
N PRO A 80 -4.57 -11.08 -22.46
CA PRO A 80 -5.48 -10.16 -21.77
C PRO A 80 -5.51 -8.75 -22.37
N LEU A 81 -4.50 -8.38 -23.15
CA LEU A 81 -4.35 -7.03 -23.72
C LEU A 81 -4.96 -6.91 -25.12
N VAL A 82 -5.47 -8.01 -25.68
CA VAL A 82 -6.09 -8.01 -27.01
C VAL A 82 -7.27 -7.05 -27.04
N GLY A 83 -7.24 -6.10 -27.97
CA GLY A 83 -8.25 -5.05 -28.10
C GLY A 83 -7.93 -3.77 -27.31
N CYS A 84 -6.91 -3.77 -26.44
CA CYS A 84 -6.45 -2.55 -25.79
C CYS A 84 -5.81 -1.61 -26.84
N ALA A 85 -6.41 -0.44 -27.01
CA ALA A 85 -5.84 0.66 -27.79
C ALA A 85 -5.16 1.64 -26.83
N SER A 86 -3.86 1.91 -27.02
CA SER A 86 -2.96 2.69 -26.16
C SER A 86 -2.15 1.89 -25.16
N VAL A 87 -1.34 0.99 -25.73
CA VAL A 87 -0.22 0.37 -25.04
C VAL A 87 1.07 1.04 -25.51
N SER A 88 2.02 1.30 -24.61
CA SER A 88 3.38 1.66 -24.99
C SER A 88 4.29 0.45 -24.94
N LEU A 89 5.15 0.31 -25.94
CA LEU A 89 6.14 -0.74 -26.03
C LEU A 89 7.52 -0.11 -26.08
N SER A 90 8.42 -0.58 -25.26
CA SER A 90 9.84 -0.25 -25.34
C SER A 90 10.67 -1.50 -25.25
N TRP A 91 11.85 -1.47 -25.84
CA TRP A 91 12.84 -2.51 -25.65
C TRP A 91 14.24 -1.95 -25.65
N CYS A 92 15.15 -2.67 -24.99
CA CYS A 92 16.58 -2.45 -25.01
C CYS A 92 17.26 -3.74 -25.46
N GLU A 93 18.03 -3.68 -26.54
CA GLU A 93 18.88 -4.81 -26.95
C GLU A 93 20.00 -5.01 -25.93
N LYS A 94 20.12 -6.25 -25.46
CA LYS A 94 21.16 -6.71 -24.54
C LYS A 94 21.85 -7.91 -25.13
N TYR A 95 23.05 -8.18 -24.65
CA TYR A 95 23.85 -9.32 -25.08
C TYR A 95 23.94 -10.36 -23.97
N SER A 96 24.00 -11.61 -24.39
CA SER A 96 24.28 -12.75 -23.53
C SER A 96 25.57 -12.52 -22.75
N GLN A 97 25.49 -12.76 -21.44
CA GLN A 97 26.64 -12.68 -20.55
C GLN A 97 27.70 -13.78 -20.80
N PHE A 98 27.37 -14.76 -21.64
CA PHE A 98 28.27 -15.88 -21.98
C PHE A 98 29.20 -15.57 -23.16
N GLY A 99 29.12 -14.39 -23.77
CA GLY A 99 30.03 -13.97 -24.84
C GLY A 99 29.86 -14.71 -26.17
N ASP A 100 28.73 -15.42 -26.34
CA ASP A 100 28.34 -16.14 -27.56
C ASP A 100 27.87 -15.23 -28.70
N GLY A 101 27.84 -13.91 -28.47
CA GLY A 101 27.36 -12.92 -29.42
C GLY A 101 25.84 -12.85 -29.58
N ASN A 102 25.08 -13.68 -28.86
CA ASN A 102 23.63 -13.70 -28.95
C ASN A 102 23.04 -12.47 -28.26
N SER A 103 22.17 -11.75 -28.97
CA SER A 103 21.40 -10.65 -28.41
C SER A 103 19.96 -11.05 -28.07
N TYR A 104 19.38 -10.34 -27.13
CA TYR A 104 17.97 -10.42 -26.78
C TYR A 104 17.41 -9.02 -26.53
N LEU A 105 16.14 -8.84 -26.82
CA LEU A 105 15.42 -7.62 -26.50
C LEU A 105 14.81 -7.76 -25.11
N ASP A 106 15.16 -6.87 -24.20
CA ASP A 106 14.50 -6.71 -22.90
C ASP A 106 13.32 -5.74 -23.09
N CYS A 107 12.13 -6.31 -23.28
CA CYS A 107 10.91 -5.60 -23.61
C CYS A 107 10.13 -5.19 -22.36
N LYS A 108 9.62 -3.96 -22.39
CA LYS A 108 8.66 -3.42 -21.42
C LYS A 108 7.43 -2.91 -22.16
N LEU A 109 6.29 -3.47 -21.81
CA LEU A 109 4.96 -3.09 -22.27
C LEU A 109 4.24 -2.34 -21.13
N CYS A 110 3.67 -1.17 -21.39
CA CYS A 110 2.87 -0.44 -20.40
C CYS A 110 1.49 -0.12 -20.99
N VAL A 111 0.43 -0.54 -20.34
CA VAL A 111 -0.95 -0.15 -20.69
C VAL A 111 -1.18 1.28 -20.20
N ASP A 112 -1.59 2.21 -21.08
CA ASP A 112 -1.88 3.57 -20.65
C ASP A 112 -3.18 3.61 -19.84
N SER A 113 -3.07 3.91 -18.54
CA SER A 113 -4.20 4.05 -17.60
C SER A 113 -5.25 5.07 -18.02
N LYS A 114 -4.84 6.06 -18.82
CA LYS A 114 -5.66 7.20 -19.23
C LYS A 114 -6.83 6.84 -20.14
N ASN A 115 -6.86 5.62 -20.69
CA ASN A 115 -7.99 5.17 -21.50
C ASN A 115 -9.08 4.44 -20.71
N ASN A 116 -8.84 4.10 -19.44
CA ASN A 116 -9.92 3.67 -18.54
C ASN A 116 -10.64 4.92 -18.00
N SER A 117 -11.47 5.51 -18.85
CA SER A 117 -12.43 6.57 -18.51
C SER A 117 -13.56 6.10 -17.59
N ALA A 118 -13.33 5.02 -16.83
CA ALA A 118 -14.28 4.52 -15.86
C ALA A 118 -14.59 5.64 -14.86
N LYS A 119 -15.87 5.97 -14.76
CA LYS A 119 -16.34 7.01 -13.84
C LYS A 119 -16.04 6.54 -12.42
N ILE A 120 -15.20 7.29 -11.70
CA ILE A 120 -15.00 7.08 -10.27
C ILE A 120 -16.36 7.26 -9.58
N THR A 121 -16.83 6.19 -8.93
CA THR A 121 -18.13 6.17 -8.24
C THR A 121 -17.99 5.73 -6.79
N ILE A 122 -16.87 5.10 -6.43
CA ILE A 122 -16.53 4.71 -5.06
C ILE A 122 -15.31 5.53 -4.64
N PRO A 123 -15.43 6.49 -3.70
CA PRO A 123 -14.32 7.37 -3.34
C PRO A 123 -13.07 6.62 -2.88
N ARG A 124 -13.25 5.60 -2.05
CA ARG A 124 -12.20 4.75 -1.49
C ARG A 124 -12.69 3.33 -1.35
N ILE A 125 -11.80 2.39 -1.62
CA ILE A 125 -11.93 1.00 -1.18
C ILE A 125 -10.74 0.61 -0.31
N VAL A 126 -10.94 -0.41 0.53
CA VAL A 126 -9.88 -1.10 1.24
C VAL A 126 -9.94 -2.58 0.89
N LEU A 127 -8.81 -3.19 0.59
CA LEU A 127 -8.72 -4.61 0.25
C LEU A 127 -7.66 -5.34 1.06
N ASP A 128 -7.85 -6.64 1.20
CA ASP A 128 -6.93 -7.57 1.87
C ASP A 128 -7.14 -8.99 1.32
N THR A 129 -6.08 -9.79 1.32
CA THR A 129 -6.08 -11.17 0.82
C THR A 129 -5.57 -12.18 1.83
N GLU A 130 -6.21 -13.34 1.88
CA GLU A 130 -5.61 -14.56 2.42
C GLU A 130 -5.17 -15.46 1.27
N THR A 131 -4.01 -16.08 1.41
CA THR A 131 -3.39 -16.87 0.33
C THR A 131 -2.85 -18.19 0.83
N THR A 132 -2.50 -19.08 -0.09
CA THR A 132 -1.87 -20.37 0.24
C THR A 132 -0.40 -20.24 0.69
N GLY A 133 0.20 -19.04 0.63
CA GLY A 133 1.60 -18.83 0.96
C GLY A 133 2.10 -17.38 0.79
N LEU A 134 3.33 -17.21 0.31
CA LEU A 134 3.99 -15.89 0.24
C LEU A 134 4.67 -15.64 -1.12
N ASP A 135 4.45 -16.48 -2.13
CA ASP A 135 5.00 -16.29 -3.47
C ASP A 135 3.85 -16.08 -4.46
N PRO A 136 3.56 -14.84 -4.91
CA PRO A 136 2.42 -14.57 -5.80
C PRO A 136 2.47 -15.34 -7.13
N ILE A 137 3.65 -15.87 -7.53
CA ILE A 137 3.80 -16.68 -8.75
C ILE A 137 3.36 -18.13 -8.52
N LYS A 138 3.50 -18.65 -7.30
CA LYS A 138 3.28 -20.07 -6.96
C LYS A 138 2.03 -20.29 -6.13
N ASP A 139 1.76 -19.36 -5.21
CA ASP A 139 0.65 -19.38 -4.28
C ASP A 139 -0.58 -18.70 -4.88
N GLU A 140 -1.74 -18.99 -4.30
CA GLU A 140 -3.03 -18.58 -4.83
C GLU A 140 -3.86 -17.89 -3.73
N ILE A 141 -4.68 -16.91 -4.14
CA ILE A 141 -5.65 -16.27 -3.24
C ILE A 141 -6.73 -17.28 -2.87
N ILE A 142 -7.02 -17.41 -1.58
CA ILE A 142 -8.08 -18.26 -1.02
C ILE A 142 -9.19 -17.46 -0.32
N GLN A 143 -8.94 -16.19 0.02
CA GLN A 143 -9.97 -15.21 0.39
C GLN A 143 -9.57 -13.83 -0.15
N LEU A 144 -10.53 -13.09 -0.69
CA LEU A 144 -10.37 -11.66 -0.99
C LEU A 144 -11.54 -10.93 -0.37
N SER A 145 -11.23 -9.87 0.36
CA SER A 145 -12.21 -8.92 0.87
C SER A 145 -11.96 -7.53 0.30
N ILE A 146 -13.05 -6.81 0.03
CA ILE A 146 -13.04 -5.42 -0.38
C ILE A 146 -14.20 -4.71 0.33
N ILE A 147 -13.90 -3.64 1.04
CA ILE A 147 -14.88 -2.74 1.68
C ILE A 147 -14.79 -1.34 1.07
N ASP A 148 -15.87 -0.56 1.17
CA ASP A 148 -15.82 0.87 0.85
C ASP A 148 -15.22 1.71 2.00
N GLY A 149 -15.05 3.01 1.77
CA GLY A 149 -14.56 3.95 2.79
C GLY A 149 -15.46 4.14 4.02
N ASN A 150 -16.68 3.61 4.01
CA ASN A 150 -17.60 3.60 5.15
C ASN A 150 -17.56 2.26 5.93
N GLY A 151 -16.83 1.28 5.42
CA GLY A 151 -16.75 -0.07 6.00
C GLY A 151 -17.81 -1.04 5.48
N GLU A 152 -18.64 -0.65 4.51
CA GLU A 152 -19.62 -1.52 3.86
C GLU A 152 -18.90 -2.54 2.97
N THR A 153 -19.35 -3.79 3.01
CA THR A 153 -18.70 -4.88 2.27
C THR A 153 -19.12 -4.86 0.81
N LEU A 154 -18.15 -4.67 -0.10
CA LEU A 154 -18.34 -4.75 -1.54
C LEU A 154 -18.08 -6.17 -2.07
N LEU A 155 -17.13 -6.86 -1.44
CA LEU A 155 -16.76 -8.25 -1.73
C LEU A 155 -16.18 -8.88 -0.46
N ASN A 156 -16.56 -10.13 -0.16
CA ASN A 156 -15.91 -10.98 0.83
C ASN A 156 -16.16 -12.42 0.40
N GLU A 157 -15.22 -12.98 -0.35
CA GLU A 157 -15.39 -14.26 -1.04
C GLU A 157 -14.21 -15.17 -0.76
N TYR A 158 -14.50 -16.46 -0.66
CA TYR A 158 -13.51 -17.53 -0.58
C TYR A 158 -13.37 -18.20 -1.94
N TYR A 159 -12.16 -18.61 -2.27
CA TYR A 159 -11.85 -19.18 -3.58
C TYR A 159 -11.10 -20.49 -3.46
N LYS A 160 -11.43 -21.40 -4.37
CA LYS A 160 -10.69 -22.65 -4.54
C LYS A 160 -9.39 -22.37 -5.30
N PRO A 161 -8.21 -22.79 -4.81
CA PRO A 161 -6.97 -22.73 -5.59
C PRO A 161 -6.99 -23.75 -6.74
N LYS A 162 -6.30 -23.46 -7.85
CA LYS A 162 -6.22 -24.34 -9.03
C LYS A 162 -5.03 -25.28 -8.99
N LYS A 163 -3.91 -24.86 -8.42
CA LYS A 163 -2.61 -25.54 -8.47
C LYS A 163 -2.19 -26.06 -7.10
N VAL A 164 -2.38 -25.26 -6.06
CA VAL A 164 -1.98 -25.60 -4.69
C VAL A 164 -3.08 -26.43 -4.03
N THR A 165 -2.71 -27.60 -3.52
CA THR A 165 -3.66 -28.54 -2.88
C THR A 165 -3.58 -28.55 -1.36
N GLU A 166 -2.49 -28.04 -0.78
CA GLU A 166 -2.26 -27.97 0.68
C GLU A 166 -1.41 -26.74 1.03
N TRP A 167 -1.64 -26.15 2.20
CA TRP A 167 -0.90 -24.96 2.68
C TRP A 167 -0.82 -24.92 4.22
N PRO A 168 -0.20 -25.93 4.86
CA PRO A 168 -0.23 -26.05 6.32
C PRO A 168 0.40 -24.86 7.06
N GLU A 169 1.32 -24.12 6.44
CA GLU A 169 1.91 -22.92 7.05
C GLU A 169 0.96 -21.73 7.02
N ALA A 170 0.33 -21.45 5.88
CA ALA A 170 -0.66 -20.37 5.75
C ALA A 170 -1.93 -20.69 6.55
N GLN A 171 -2.38 -21.95 6.55
CA GLN A 171 -3.55 -22.39 7.31
C GLN A 171 -3.36 -22.19 8.82
N ARG A 172 -2.15 -22.34 9.35
CA ARG A 172 -1.87 -22.03 10.77
C ARG A 172 -2.05 -20.55 11.11
N VAL A 173 -1.94 -19.67 10.11
CA VAL A 173 -2.04 -18.22 10.28
C VAL A 173 -3.48 -17.77 10.08
N ASN A 174 -4.09 -18.12 8.93
CA ASN A 174 -5.42 -17.64 8.54
C ASN A 174 -6.58 -18.59 8.89
N GLY A 175 -6.27 -19.82 9.30
CA GLY A 175 -7.29 -20.80 9.69
C GLY A 175 -8.09 -21.41 8.54
N ILE A 176 -7.81 -21.07 7.28
CA ILE A 176 -8.56 -21.56 6.11
C ILE A 176 -7.95 -22.88 5.65
N SER A 177 -8.72 -23.96 5.71
CA SER A 177 -8.32 -25.30 5.25
C SER A 177 -8.66 -25.54 3.78
N PRO A 178 -8.02 -26.53 3.12
CA PRO A 178 -8.44 -26.98 1.79
C PRO A 178 -9.93 -27.37 1.72
N GLU A 179 -10.46 -27.95 2.80
CA GLU A 179 -11.87 -28.36 2.91
C GLU A 179 -12.82 -27.17 2.90
N ASP A 180 -12.46 -26.06 3.56
CA ASP A 180 -13.28 -24.84 3.62
C ASP A 180 -13.50 -24.22 2.23
N VAL A 181 -12.55 -24.41 1.32
CA VAL A 181 -12.56 -23.84 -0.03
C VAL A 181 -12.81 -24.86 -1.15
N ALA A 182 -12.94 -26.16 -0.84
CA ALA A 182 -13.02 -27.23 -1.83
C ALA A 182 -14.19 -27.10 -2.82
N ASN A 183 -15.30 -26.52 -2.35
CA ASN A 183 -16.55 -26.30 -3.11
C ASN A 183 -16.75 -24.84 -3.54
N LYS A 184 -15.73 -23.99 -3.37
CA LYS A 184 -15.78 -22.59 -3.79
C LYS A 184 -15.43 -22.47 -5.28
N LYS A 185 -15.85 -21.37 -5.88
CA LYS A 185 -15.47 -20.99 -7.25
C LYS A 185 -13.99 -20.60 -7.33
N TYR A 186 -13.43 -20.59 -8.53
CA TYR A 186 -12.12 -20.00 -8.79
C TYR A 186 -12.22 -18.48 -8.84
N ILE A 187 -11.20 -17.76 -8.36
CA ILE A 187 -11.20 -16.29 -8.36
C ILE A 187 -11.37 -15.66 -9.74
N VAL A 188 -10.90 -16.33 -10.79
CA VAL A 188 -11.06 -15.87 -12.18
C VAL A 188 -12.53 -15.84 -12.63
N GLU A 189 -13.43 -16.55 -11.96
CA GLU A 189 -14.87 -16.50 -12.24
C GLU A 189 -15.50 -15.18 -11.76
N ASP A 190 -14.88 -14.52 -10.78
CA ASP A 190 -15.27 -13.18 -10.29
C ASP A 190 -14.43 -12.05 -10.92
N PHE A 191 -13.64 -12.34 -11.95
CA PHE A 191 -12.72 -11.37 -12.55
C PHE A 191 -13.43 -10.06 -12.95
N ALA A 192 -14.54 -10.15 -13.68
CA ALA A 192 -15.29 -8.96 -14.11
C ALA A 192 -15.85 -8.16 -12.93
N LYS A 193 -16.31 -8.84 -11.87
CA LYS A 193 -16.84 -8.21 -10.65
C LYS A 193 -15.74 -7.46 -9.90
N ILE A 194 -14.60 -8.12 -9.67
CA ILE A 194 -13.46 -7.54 -8.96
C ILE A 194 -12.89 -6.36 -9.77
N GLN A 195 -12.68 -6.53 -11.08
CA GLN A 195 -12.16 -5.45 -11.94
C GLN A 195 -13.09 -4.23 -11.94
N ALA A 196 -14.41 -4.43 -11.98
CA ALA A 196 -15.37 -3.32 -11.90
C ALA A 196 -15.27 -2.54 -10.59
N ILE A 197 -15.00 -3.20 -9.46
CA ILE A 197 -14.79 -2.53 -8.17
C ILE A 197 -13.48 -1.71 -8.21
N LEU A 198 -12.39 -2.28 -8.72
CA LEU A 198 -11.10 -1.58 -8.87
C LEU A 198 -11.20 -0.37 -9.80
N ASP A 199 -11.92 -0.50 -10.92
CA ASP A 199 -12.13 0.58 -11.89
C ASP A 199 -12.95 1.73 -11.30
N ALA A 200 -13.97 1.41 -10.48
CA ALA A 200 -14.86 2.38 -9.84
C ALA A 200 -14.21 3.15 -8.68
N ALA A 201 -13.09 2.66 -8.14
CA ALA A 201 -12.41 3.23 -6.98
C ALA A 201 -11.63 4.52 -7.34
N GLY A 202 -11.73 5.53 -6.47
CA GLY A 202 -10.89 6.73 -6.51
C GLY A 202 -9.55 6.54 -5.79
N GLU A 203 -9.56 5.76 -4.71
CA GLU A 203 -8.40 5.34 -3.92
C GLU A 203 -8.54 3.87 -3.53
N VAL A 204 -7.42 3.15 -3.50
CA VAL A 204 -7.32 1.75 -3.06
C VAL A 204 -6.32 1.67 -1.92
N CYS A 205 -6.80 1.44 -0.71
CA CYS A 205 -5.97 1.23 0.46
C CYS A 205 -5.74 -0.27 0.70
N ALA A 206 -4.53 -0.63 1.11
CA ALA A 206 -4.21 -1.95 1.65
C ALA A 206 -3.07 -1.81 2.67
N PHE A 207 -3.02 -2.71 3.64
CA PHE A 207 -1.95 -2.71 4.64
C PHE A 207 -0.80 -3.60 4.16
N ASN A 208 0.38 -3.02 3.93
CA ASN A 208 1.45 -3.70 3.19
C ASN A 208 1.04 -4.03 1.74
N ALA A 209 0.45 -3.03 1.06
CA ALA A 209 -0.18 -3.15 -0.25
C ALA A 209 0.63 -3.90 -1.33
N GLU A 210 1.97 -3.81 -1.31
CA GLU A 210 2.82 -4.54 -2.26
C GLU A 210 2.56 -6.06 -2.23
N TYR A 211 2.12 -6.61 -1.09
CA TYR A 211 1.75 -8.01 -0.95
C TYR A 211 0.49 -8.36 -1.74
N ASP A 212 -0.66 -7.80 -1.39
CA ASP A 212 -1.96 -8.12 -2.01
C ASP A 212 -1.98 -7.79 -3.51
N LEU A 213 -1.44 -6.62 -3.86
CA LEU A 213 -1.42 -6.13 -5.24
C LEU A 213 -0.56 -7.02 -6.15
N ALA A 214 0.45 -7.70 -5.60
CA ALA A 214 1.25 -8.65 -6.36
C ALA A 214 0.44 -9.89 -6.76
N PHE A 215 -0.39 -10.44 -5.87
CA PHE A 215 -1.27 -11.57 -6.21
C PHE A 215 -2.34 -11.16 -7.23
N LEU A 216 -2.96 -9.99 -7.07
CA LEU A 216 -3.92 -9.47 -8.05
C LEU A 216 -3.27 -9.25 -9.42
N GLY A 217 -2.03 -8.74 -9.46
CA GLY A 217 -1.26 -8.57 -10.69
C GLY A 217 -0.94 -9.89 -11.41
N GLU A 218 -0.69 -10.98 -10.69
CA GLU A 218 -0.47 -12.31 -11.28
C GLU A 218 -1.75 -12.91 -11.88
N LEU A 219 -2.92 -12.53 -11.35
CA LEU A 219 -4.22 -12.90 -11.92
C LEU A 219 -4.61 -12.07 -13.15
N GLY A 220 -3.86 -11.00 -13.45
CA GLY A 220 -4.07 -10.14 -14.61
C GLY A 220 -5.08 -9.02 -14.39
N PHE A 221 -5.42 -8.69 -13.14
CA PHE A 221 -6.19 -7.48 -12.83
C PHE A 221 -5.42 -6.23 -13.23
N TYR A 222 -6.15 -5.12 -13.32
CA TYR A 222 -5.61 -3.80 -13.63
C TYR A 222 -5.98 -2.78 -12.55
N LEU A 223 -5.03 -1.92 -12.16
CA LEU A 223 -5.24 -0.78 -11.27
C LEU A 223 -4.33 0.38 -11.67
N ASP A 224 -4.80 1.61 -11.52
CA ASP A 224 -3.94 2.79 -11.65
C ASP A 224 -3.08 2.96 -10.39
N GLU A 225 -1.74 2.90 -10.54
CA GLU A 225 -0.78 3.00 -9.42
C GLU A 225 -0.99 4.29 -8.61
N SER A 226 -1.43 5.39 -9.24
CA SER A 226 -1.65 6.65 -8.51
C SER A 226 -2.82 6.60 -7.52
N LYS A 227 -3.67 5.57 -7.59
CA LYS A 227 -4.79 5.37 -6.66
C LYS A 227 -4.37 4.57 -5.42
N VAL A 228 -3.16 4.00 -5.39
CA VAL A 228 -2.74 3.09 -4.33
C VAL A 228 -2.24 3.84 -3.11
N THR A 229 -2.78 3.47 -1.95
CA THR A 229 -2.31 3.89 -0.62
C THR A 229 -1.87 2.67 0.18
N ASP A 230 -0.58 2.62 0.53
CA ASP A 230 -0.04 1.64 1.49
C ASP A 230 -0.15 2.20 2.92
N THR A 231 -1.20 1.78 3.62
CA THR A 231 -1.54 2.26 4.97
C THR A 231 -0.42 1.96 5.97
N MET A 232 0.27 0.81 5.84
CA MET A 232 1.38 0.46 6.72
C MET A 232 2.53 1.46 6.60
N ARG A 233 2.90 1.82 5.37
CA ARG A 233 3.99 2.76 5.10
C ARG A 233 3.63 4.17 5.53
N GLN A 234 2.40 4.62 5.26
CA GLN A 234 1.96 5.94 5.72
C GLN A 234 1.97 6.03 7.24
N TYR A 235 1.29 5.10 7.93
CA TYR A 235 1.20 5.10 9.39
C TYR A 235 2.58 4.95 10.05
N GLY A 236 3.38 3.98 9.60
CA GLY A 236 4.73 3.75 10.12
C GLY A 236 5.63 4.97 9.95
N LYS A 237 5.56 5.66 8.81
CA LYS A 237 6.37 6.86 8.57
C LYS A 237 5.93 8.01 9.46
N ILE A 238 4.63 8.28 9.55
CA ILE A 238 4.06 9.41 10.28
C ILE A 238 4.28 9.27 11.78
N PHE A 239 3.95 8.12 12.37
CA PHE A 239 3.92 7.96 13.82
C PHE A 239 5.22 7.38 14.40
N TYR A 240 6.06 6.74 13.58
CA TYR A 240 7.25 6.02 14.05
C TYR A 240 8.55 6.33 13.30
N GLY A 241 8.49 7.06 12.19
CA GLY A 241 9.65 7.21 11.30
C GLY A 241 10.17 5.88 10.74
N LYS A 242 9.32 4.85 10.65
CA LYS A 242 9.66 3.49 10.18
C LYS A 242 8.88 3.14 8.92
N GLN A 243 9.37 2.15 8.17
CA GLN A 243 8.69 1.65 6.98
C GLN A 243 7.70 0.52 7.27
N PHE A 244 7.79 -0.10 8.45
CA PHE A 244 7.04 -1.30 8.80
C PHE A 244 6.51 -1.23 10.23
N ILE A 245 5.25 -1.60 10.39
CA ILE A 245 4.56 -1.80 11.66
C ILE A 245 3.48 -2.86 11.48
N LYS A 246 3.17 -3.64 12.51
CA LYS A 246 2.10 -4.65 12.44
C LYS A 246 0.74 -3.96 12.47
N LEU A 247 -0.21 -4.45 11.67
CA LEU A 247 -1.59 -3.92 11.66
C LEU A 247 -2.23 -4.01 13.05
N THR A 248 -2.05 -5.13 13.75
CA THR A 248 -2.55 -5.30 15.13
C THR A 248 -2.01 -4.28 16.12
N VAL A 249 -0.78 -3.78 15.92
CA VAL A 249 -0.21 -2.72 16.76
C VAL A 249 -0.82 -1.37 16.39
N ALA A 250 -0.85 -1.01 15.11
CA ALA A 250 -1.41 0.26 14.65
C ALA A 250 -2.92 0.37 14.98
N ALA A 251 -3.68 -0.71 14.80
CA ALA A 251 -5.10 -0.77 15.13
C ALA A 251 -5.34 -0.64 16.64
N ALA A 252 -4.53 -1.29 17.48
CA ALA A 252 -4.64 -1.16 18.94
C ALA A 252 -4.36 0.26 19.44
N GLU A 253 -3.49 1.01 18.77
CA GLU A 253 -3.26 2.44 19.06
C GLU A 253 -4.42 3.36 18.62
N CYS A 254 -5.29 2.83 17.76
CA CYS A 254 -6.56 3.45 17.39
C CYS A 254 -7.73 2.90 18.22
N ASP A 255 -7.44 2.23 19.35
CA ASP A 255 -8.42 1.56 20.21
C ASP A 255 -9.30 0.51 19.49
N TYR A 256 -8.79 -0.09 18.41
CA TYR A 256 -9.49 -1.09 17.61
C TYR A 256 -8.84 -2.47 17.75
N TYR A 257 -9.60 -3.42 18.31
CA TYR A 257 -9.18 -4.80 18.53
C TYR A 257 -10.05 -5.75 17.73
N TYR A 258 -9.42 -6.71 17.05
CA TYR A 258 -10.10 -7.57 16.09
C TYR A 258 -9.41 -8.93 16.00
N ASN A 259 -10.05 -9.88 15.33
CA ASN A 259 -9.45 -11.17 15.00
C ASN A 259 -8.60 -11.01 13.73
N ALA A 260 -7.28 -11.03 13.87
CA ALA A 260 -6.36 -10.92 12.74
C ALA A 260 -6.33 -12.20 11.90
N HIS A 261 -5.91 -12.06 10.64
CA HIS A 261 -5.83 -13.14 9.65
C HIS A 261 -7.21 -13.65 9.20
N ASP A 262 -8.13 -12.70 9.06
CA ASP A 262 -9.38 -12.82 8.30
C ASP A 262 -9.46 -11.57 7.43
N SER A 263 -9.47 -11.75 6.11
CA SER A 263 -9.30 -10.60 5.20
C SER A 263 -10.35 -9.49 5.38
N LEU A 264 -11.59 -9.83 5.80
CA LEU A 264 -12.61 -8.81 6.04
C LEU A 264 -12.33 -8.04 7.33
N ALA A 265 -11.91 -8.73 8.40
CA ALA A 265 -11.53 -8.10 9.65
C ALA A 265 -10.27 -7.22 9.47
N ASP A 266 -9.29 -7.69 8.69
CA ASP A 266 -8.08 -6.94 8.34
C ASP A 266 -8.38 -5.73 7.44
N CYS A 267 -9.33 -5.82 6.50
CA CYS A 267 -9.85 -4.65 5.77
C CYS A 267 -10.38 -3.58 6.73
N LYS A 268 -11.23 -3.96 7.69
CA LYS A 268 -11.82 -3.03 8.66
C LYS A 268 -10.77 -2.39 9.56
N ALA A 269 -9.81 -3.17 10.04
CA ALA A 269 -8.69 -2.65 10.82
C ALA A 269 -7.84 -1.67 10.00
N THR A 270 -7.57 -2.00 8.74
CA THR A 270 -6.83 -1.13 7.81
C THR A 270 -7.56 0.19 7.58
N LEU A 271 -8.89 0.17 7.39
CA LEU A 271 -9.70 1.39 7.26
C LEU A 271 -9.60 2.28 8.50
N VAL A 272 -9.69 1.70 9.70
CA VAL A 272 -9.52 2.44 10.97
C VAL A 272 -8.16 3.12 11.04
N VAL A 273 -7.09 2.39 10.72
CA VAL A 273 -5.73 2.94 10.74
C VAL A 273 -5.55 4.02 9.67
N GLN A 274 -6.12 3.85 8.48
CA GLN A 274 -6.06 4.87 7.44
C GLN A 274 -6.83 6.13 7.83
N ASN A 275 -8.00 6.00 8.45
CA ASN A 275 -8.75 7.15 8.96
C ASN A 275 -7.93 7.95 9.99
N ARG A 276 -7.18 7.27 10.87
CA ARG A 276 -6.26 7.92 11.81
C ARG A 276 -5.14 8.70 11.10
N VAL A 277 -4.60 8.17 10.00
CA VAL A 277 -3.61 8.86 9.16
C VAL A 277 -4.23 10.11 8.54
N ASP A 278 -5.42 9.98 7.94
CA ASP A 278 -6.09 11.07 7.25
C ASP A 278 -6.44 12.23 8.21
N GLU A 279 -6.91 11.91 9.41
CA GLU A 279 -7.16 12.89 10.47
C GLU A 279 -5.88 13.66 10.85
N TYR A 280 -4.76 12.95 11.01
CA TYR A 280 -3.48 13.58 11.33
C TYR A 280 -3.03 14.55 10.22
N LEU A 281 -3.13 14.12 8.95
CA LEU A 281 -2.77 14.93 7.80
C LEU A 281 -3.70 16.15 7.63
N HIS A 282 -4.99 15.99 7.91
CA HIS A 282 -5.96 17.09 7.88
C HIS A 282 -5.67 18.14 8.95
N VAL A 283 -5.38 17.72 10.19
CA VAL A 283 -4.99 18.63 11.29
C VAL A 283 -3.68 19.33 10.99
N GLY A 284 -2.66 18.59 10.52
CA GLY A 284 -1.36 19.17 10.14
C GLY A 284 -1.50 20.24 9.06
N ASN A 285 -2.35 20.01 8.04
CA ASN A 285 -2.61 20.99 7.00
C ASN A 285 -3.33 22.23 7.53
N LYS A 286 -4.32 22.09 8.42
CA LYS A 286 -4.99 23.24 9.05
C LYS A 286 -4.01 24.09 9.87
N ASN A 287 -3.14 23.46 10.65
CA ASN A 287 -2.14 24.17 11.45
C ASN A 287 -1.16 24.94 10.55
N ASN A 288 -0.67 24.32 9.46
CA ASN A 288 0.21 24.98 8.50
C ASN A 288 -0.44 26.16 7.77
N VAL A 289 -1.73 26.06 7.41
CA VAL A 289 -2.47 27.18 6.80
C VAL A 289 -2.61 28.33 7.79
N ASN A 290 -2.96 28.03 9.05
CA ASN A 290 -3.08 29.03 10.11
C ASN A 290 -1.73 29.72 10.40
N GLU A 291 -0.62 28.97 10.44
CA GLU A 291 0.73 29.52 10.63
C GLU A 291 1.14 30.43 9.46
N LYS A 292 0.90 30.01 8.21
CA LYS A 292 1.15 30.87 7.04
C LYS A 292 0.32 32.15 7.08
N GLN A 293 -0.94 32.06 7.49
CA GLN A 293 -1.82 33.22 7.58
C GLN A 293 -1.37 34.18 8.70
N ASN A 294 -0.96 33.65 9.86
CA ASN A 294 -0.42 34.45 10.95
C ASN A 294 0.90 35.12 10.58
N ASN A 295 1.81 34.44 9.88
CA ASN A 295 3.07 35.02 9.41
C ASN A 295 2.84 36.15 8.38
N VAL A 296 1.85 36.01 7.49
CA VAL A 296 1.46 37.08 6.56
C VAL A 296 0.91 38.29 7.30
N TYR A 297 0.05 38.08 8.31
CA TYR A 297 -0.45 39.19 9.15
C TYR A 297 0.67 39.88 9.95
N GLU A 298 1.65 39.13 10.48
CA GLU A 298 2.80 39.71 11.20
C GLU A 298 3.75 40.47 10.26
N GLU A 299 3.96 40.00 9.03
CA GLU A 299 4.71 40.74 7.99
C GLU A 299 4.01 42.04 7.59
N GLU A 300 2.68 42.02 7.40
CA GLU A 300 1.90 43.22 7.09
C GLU A 300 1.93 44.25 8.24
N GLN A 301 1.95 43.79 9.50
CA GLN A 301 2.07 44.69 10.66
C GLN A 301 3.50 45.24 10.83
N ASN A 302 4.54 44.46 10.57
CA ASN A 302 5.93 44.94 10.65
C ASN A 302 6.30 45.91 9.52
N VAL A 303 5.67 45.81 8.35
CA VAL A 303 5.81 46.80 7.26
C VAL A 303 5.15 48.14 7.63
N ASN A 304 4.08 48.12 8.44
CA ASN A 304 3.36 49.32 8.86
C ASN A 304 3.97 50.06 10.07
N ILE A 305 4.99 49.51 10.75
CA ILE A 305 5.65 50.17 11.89
C ILE A 305 6.83 51.08 11.45
N HIS A 306 7.27 51.01 10.18
CA HIS A 306 8.40 51.81 9.68
C HIS A 306 8.04 53.03 8.82
N LYS A 307 6.80 53.50 8.86
CA LYS A 307 6.41 54.76 8.21
C LYS A 307 5.52 55.62 9.11
N GLU A 308 6.15 56.35 10.03
CA GLU A 308 5.71 57.69 10.42
C GLU A 308 6.81 58.37 11.27
N GLU A 309 7.82 58.93 10.60
CA GLU A 309 8.53 60.10 11.11
C GLU A 309 8.05 61.31 10.29
N LEU A 310 7.42 62.28 10.95
CA LEU A 310 7.32 63.66 10.48
C LEU A 310 7.26 64.64 11.68
N PRO A 311 7.69 65.90 11.46
CA PRO A 311 8.56 66.62 12.38
C PRO A 311 7.85 67.56 13.37
N SER A 312 8.65 68.00 14.33
CA SER A 312 8.36 68.96 15.40
C SER A 312 7.79 70.30 14.91
N GLU A 313 6.77 70.80 15.61
CA GLU A 313 6.59 72.24 15.80
C GLU A 313 6.02 72.53 17.21
N HIS A 314 6.64 73.52 17.85
CA HIS A 314 6.35 74.04 19.19
C HIS A 314 5.20 75.06 19.12
N ILE A 315 4.37 75.17 20.19
CA ILE A 315 3.90 76.42 20.86
C ILE A 315 2.81 76.08 21.92
N PRO A 316 2.64 76.87 23.00
CA PRO A 316 2.47 76.33 24.36
C PRO A 316 1.06 76.42 24.98
N ALA A 317 1.01 75.89 26.20
CA ALA A 317 -0.11 75.71 27.12
C ALA A 317 -0.92 76.98 27.48
N ASN A 318 -2.26 76.86 27.51
CA ASN A 318 -3.04 76.98 28.76
C ASN A 318 -4.56 76.71 28.58
N GLN A 319 -5.07 75.97 29.58
CA GLN A 319 -6.37 76.10 30.28
C GLN A 319 -7.72 75.58 29.71
N PHE A 320 -8.22 74.55 30.43
CA PHE A 320 -9.62 74.27 30.87
C PHE A 320 -10.66 73.84 29.80
N VAL A 321 -11.56 72.85 29.97
CA VAL A 321 -12.16 72.12 31.12
C VAL A 321 -12.86 70.82 30.64
N ASN A 322 -12.94 69.82 31.54
CA ASN A 322 -13.87 68.67 31.67
C ASN A 322 -14.04 67.60 30.56
N LYS A 323 -13.79 66.34 30.96
CA LYS A 323 -14.86 65.32 31.15
C LYS A 323 -14.32 64.12 31.94
N GLY A 324 -15.04 63.72 32.97
CA GLY A 324 -14.72 62.54 33.78
C GLY A 324 -14.93 61.24 33.02
N GLN A 325 -14.24 60.18 33.45
CA GLN A 325 -14.67 58.81 33.20
C GLN A 325 -14.15 57.84 34.26
N HIS A 326 -15.03 56.91 34.56
CA HIS A 326 -14.97 55.95 35.65
C HIS A 326 -13.88 54.88 35.48
N ARG A 327 -13.33 54.53 36.63
CA ARG A 327 -12.43 53.42 36.95
C ARG A 327 -13.18 52.07 36.82
N ALA A 328 -12.65 51.12 36.05
CA ALA A 328 -13.03 49.70 36.14
C ALA A 328 -11.81 48.78 36.00
N LYS A 329 -11.81 47.73 36.81
CA LYS A 329 -10.66 46.97 37.30
C LYS A 329 -10.16 45.91 36.32
N LYS A 330 -8.83 45.81 36.21
CA LYS A 330 -8.08 44.65 35.69
C LYS A 330 -8.32 43.46 36.64
N GLN A 331 -9.03 42.42 36.19
CA GLN A 331 -9.06 41.13 36.90
C GLN A 331 -7.97 40.21 36.33
N THR A 332 -6.98 39.97 37.17
CA THR A 332 -5.95 38.95 37.04
C THR A 332 -6.57 37.58 37.34
N LYS A 333 -6.60 36.66 36.37
CA LYS A 333 -6.82 35.24 36.66
C LYS A 333 -5.48 34.61 37.05
N LYS A 334 -5.43 34.19 38.33
CA LYS A 334 -4.36 33.40 38.95
C LYS A 334 -4.11 32.11 38.16
N VAL A 335 -2.87 31.94 37.71
CA VAL A 335 -2.29 30.64 37.39
C VAL A 335 -2.11 29.91 38.73
N LEU A 336 -2.76 28.77 38.89
CA LEU A 336 -2.55 27.88 40.04
C LEU A 336 -1.67 26.71 39.58
N THR A 337 -0.40 26.78 39.97
CA THR A 337 0.59 25.70 39.87
C THR A 337 0.52 24.80 41.12
N SER A 338 0.38 23.50 40.92
CA SER A 338 0.90 22.36 41.73
C SER A 338 0.17 21.09 41.23
N LYS A 339 0.76 19.90 41.06
CA LYS A 339 1.80 19.23 41.83
C LYS A 339 2.68 18.35 40.93
N ASN A 340 3.97 18.39 41.21
CA ASN A 340 4.97 17.41 40.80
C ASN A 340 4.68 16.04 41.44
N TYR A 341 4.65 14.97 40.65
CA TYR A 341 5.00 13.63 41.13
C TYR A 341 6.29 13.19 40.45
N LYS A 342 7.35 13.11 41.27
CA LYS A 342 8.61 12.46 40.96
C LYS A 342 8.37 10.94 40.94
N PHE A 343 8.82 10.26 39.89
CA PHE A 343 9.31 8.88 40.05
C PHE A 343 10.71 8.79 39.46
N ARG A 344 11.68 8.44 40.31
CA ARG A 344 13.08 8.20 39.99
C ARG A 344 13.27 6.71 39.73
N GLY A 345 14.14 6.39 38.75
CA GLY A 345 14.80 5.09 38.56
C GLY A 345 13.94 4.09 37.78
N ILE A 346 14.41 3.48 36.70
CA ILE A 346 15.73 2.84 36.53
C ILE A 346 16.26 3.08 35.11
N VAL A 347 17.53 3.49 35.06
CA VAL A 347 18.39 3.56 33.88
C VAL A 347 18.85 2.14 33.53
N TRP A 348 18.80 1.75 32.25
CA TRP A 348 19.80 0.85 31.68
C TRP A 348 20.22 1.36 30.30
N THR A 349 21.51 1.65 30.21
CA THR A 349 22.24 2.18 29.07
C THR A 349 23.06 1.03 28.46
N LEU A 350 22.93 0.86 27.13
CA LEU A 350 23.85 0.26 26.14
C LEU A 350 24.17 -1.25 26.29
N ILE A 351 24.23 -2.03 25.21
CA ILE A 351 25.31 -2.01 24.21
C ILE A 351 24.79 -2.39 22.82
N THR A 352 25.15 -1.55 21.84
CA THR A 352 25.18 -1.82 20.41
C THR A 352 26.52 -2.50 20.07
N VAL A 353 26.52 -3.66 19.42
CA VAL A 353 27.68 -4.13 18.64
C VAL A 353 27.18 -4.59 17.27
N GLY A 354 27.64 -3.90 16.23
CA GLY A 354 27.53 -4.33 14.85
C GLY A 354 28.75 -5.16 14.43
N LEU A 355 28.47 -6.32 13.85
CA LEU A 355 29.14 -7.05 12.75
C LEU A 355 30.68 -7.07 12.64
N ILE A 356 31.27 -8.27 12.71
CA ILE A 356 32.29 -8.74 11.73
C ILE A 356 31.99 -10.20 11.34
N VAL A 357 32.20 -10.45 10.04
CA VAL A 357 31.96 -11.64 9.20
C VAL A 357 32.74 -12.89 9.62
N GLY A 358 32.14 -14.07 9.45
CA GLY A 358 32.84 -15.35 9.40
C GLY A 358 31.92 -16.57 9.35
N SER A 359 31.67 -17.12 8.16
CA SER A 359 31.30 -18.53 7.95
C SER A 359 32.60 -19.35 7.79
N PRO A 360 32.70 -20.70 7.93
CA PRO A 360 31.62 -21.71 7.93
C PRO A 360 31.85 -23.00 8.82
N LYS A 361 30.86 -23.92 8.78
CA LYS A 361 30.89 -25.39 9.01
C LYS A 361 30.70 -26.01 10.43
N ASP A 362 29.66 -26.86 10.47
CA ASP A 362 29.47 -28.12 11.23
C ASP A 362 29.03 -28.14 12.72
N PRO A 363 28.35 -29.23 13.16
CA PRO A 363 27.22 -29.21 14.07
C PRO A 363 27.53 -29.93 15.40
N THR A 364 26.90 -29.52 16.51
CA THR A 364 26.40 -30.41 17.59
C THR A 364 25.88 -29.62 18.80
N MET A 365 24.71 -30.08 19.28
CA MET A 365 24.20 -30.08 20.67
C MET A 365 23.79 -28.74 21.31
N LEU A 366 22.50 -28.49 21.49
CA LEU A 366 21.60 -29.08 22.50
C LEU A 366 22.03 -28.75 23.93
N ILE A 367 21.58 -27.58 24.43
CA ILE A 367 21.10 -27.30 25.80
C ILE A 367 20.34 -25.96 25.71
N GLY A 368 19.08 -25.91 26.15
CA GLY A 368 18.38 -24.63 26.34
C GLY A 368 16.86 -24.60 26.12
N ALA A 369 16.19 -25.73 25.84
CA ALA A 369 14.73 -25.79 25.83
C ALA A 369 14.18 -26.03 27.25
N THR A 370 14.20 -25.01 28.13
CA THR A 370 13.46 -25.08 29.42
C THR A 370 13.16 -23.73 30.09
N ILE A 371 13.36 -22.58 29.44
CA ILE A 371 13.01 -21.27 30.03
C ILE A 371 12.22 -20.43 29.04
N THR A 372 11.02 -20.88 28.71
CA THR A 372 9.99 -20.03 28.06
C THR A 372 8.56 -20.48 28.39
N GLY A 373 8.38 -21.68 28.98
CA GLY A 373 7.08 -22.18 29.42
C GLY A 373 6.61 -21.71 30.80
N LEU A 374 7.49 -21.16 31.65
CA LEU A 374 7.12 -20.78 33.04
C LEU A 374 6.55 -19.37 33.17
N VAL A 375 6.88 -18.43 32.27
CA VAL A 375 6.39 -17.05 32.33
C VAL A 375 4.95 -16.95 31.82
N SER A 376 4.58 -17.71 30.78
CA SER A 376 3.19 -17.74 30.27
C SER A 376 2.21 -18.42 31.24
N ALA A 377 2.63 -19.46 31.97
CA ALA A 377 1.75 -20.15 32.92
C ALA A 377 1.43 -19.31 34.17
N ILE A 378 2.36 -18.46 34.61
CA ILE A 378 2.15 -17.54 35.74
C ILE A 378 1.22 -16.39 35.34
N TYR A 379 1.36 -15.85 34.12
CA TYR A 379 0.46 -14.82 33.61
C TYR A 379 -0.97 -15.34 33.43
N TYR A 380 -1.13 -16.57 32.94
CA TYR A 380 -2.45 -17.17 32.73
C TYR A 380 -3.19 -17.50 34.05
N LYS A 381 -2.46 -17.95 35.09
CA LYS A 381 -3.05 -18.19 36.42
C LYS A 381 -3.45 -16.89 37.14
N LYS A 382 -2.74 -15.78 36.91
CA LYS A 382 -3.06 -14.48 37.53
C LYS A 382 -4.29 -13.83 36.88
N ALA A 383 -4.43 -13.93 35.55
CA ALA A 383 -5.60 -13.42 34.82
C ALA A 383 -6.90 -14.20 35.14
N LYS A 384 -6.82 -15.52 35.36
CA LYS A 384 -8.00 -16.34 35.72
C LYS A 384 -8.49 -16.11 37.16
N LYS A 385 -7.62 -15.64 38.07
CA LYS A 385 -7.98 -15.29 39.45
C LYS A 385 -8.65 -13.91 39.55
N LEU A 386 -8.29 -12.97 38.66
CA LEU A 386 -8.92 -11.64 38.59
C LEU A 386 -10.35 -11.71 38.03
N LYS A 387 -10.61 -12.50 36.97
CA LYS A 387 -11.98 -12.69 36.43
C LYS A 387 -12.95 -13.44 37.38
N ARG A 388 -12.43 -14.19 38.36
CA ARG A 388 -13.26 -14.90 39.34
C ARG A 388 -13.69 -14.02 40.52
N ASN A 389 -13.00 -12.91 40.77
CA ASN A 389 -13.36 -11.97 41.83
C ASN A 389 -14.31 -10.87 41.33
N GLU A 390 -14.26 -10.49 40.05
CA GLU A 390 -15.23 -9.55 39.46
C GLU A 390 -16.63 -10.17 39.25
N SER A 391 -16.72 -11.50 39.15
CA SER A 391 -18.01 -12.21 39.02
C SER A 391 -18.69 -12.51 40.37
N SER A 392 -18.03 -12.24 41.50
CA SER A 392 -18.60 -12.41 42.86
C SER A 392 -19.01 -11.09 43.54
N GLU A 393 -18.74 -9.94 42.94
CA GLU A 393 -19.14 -8.61 43.46
C GLU A 393 -20.34 -7.98 42.72
N SER A 394 -20.92 -8.68 41.73
CA SER A 394 -22.12 -8.23 40.99
C SER A 394 -23.40 -9.00 41.36
N SER A 395 -23.37 -9.80 42.42
CA SER A 395 -24.55 -10.45 43.00
C SER A 395 -24.48 -10.40 44.52
N ASN A 396 -24.87 -9.24 45.06
CA ASN A 396 -25.44 -9.05 46.40
C ASN A 396 -26.27 -7.77 46.40
#